data_AF-Q9HUX5-F1
#
_entry.id   AF-Q9HUX5-F1
#
_cell.length_a   1.000
_cell.length_b   1.000
_cell.length_c   1.000
_cell.angle_alpha   90.00
_cell.angle_beta   90.00
_cell.angle_gamma   90.00
#
_symmetry.space_group_name_H-M   'P 1'
#
loop_
_entity.id
_entity.type
_entity.pdbx_description
1 polymer ?
#
loop_
_entity_poly.entity_id
_entity_poly.type
_entity_poly.pdbx_seq_one_letter_code
_entity_poly.pdbx_strand_id
1 'polypeptide(L)'
;MNAADESLGNVLLVGLGAVAIQVALDLRRHGAGRLGALNHPGRRSQRIAEALARGACLQLEGQGQHRWLSGNAALDVFHQDPAELRDDWQTLVLCVPADSYLDVVRGLPWERLGGVRTLLLVSAFIGANLLVRSALPAGCQATVLSLSSYYAATKVIDETQPLRALTKAVKRRVYLGSSRPDCPARETWRRVLAGSGVEVVPLATPEAAEGRNVTTYVHSPFFLGEFALARILSEQGPPGFMYKLYPEGPITPGAIGAMRRLWCELSELLRRMGAEPLNLLRFLNDDNYPVHETMLPRASIDGFAEAGAERQEYLLFVRYAALLVDPFSPADEQGRHFDFSAVPFRRVSRDEDGLWRLPRVPLEDYRKLALIVALAAHFDLAMPQARSLLASYENAVSRFIDCQGASQCHPSLYPIDSRPAADAIYRQWCSTC
;
A
#
# COMPACT_ATOMS: atom_id res chain seq x y z
N MET A 1 28.62 11.58 -17.15
CA MET A 1 27.25 11.16 -16.78
C MET A 1 26.31 12.08 -17.58
N ASN A 2 25.56 11.56 -18.55
CA ASN A 2 24.73 12.41 -19.42
C ASN A 2 23.52 12.92 -18.64
N ALA A 3 23.31 14.24 -18.62
CA ALA A 3 22.17 14.89 -17.96
C ALA A 3 20.79 14.37 -18.43
N ALA A 4 20.74 13.66 -19.56
CA ALA A 4 19.53 13.03 -20.10
C ALA A 4 18.97 11.88 -19.23
N ASP A 5 19.75 11.29 -18.33
CA ASP A 5 19.32 10.10 -17.56
C ASP A 5 18.70 10.42 -16.19
N GLU A 6 18.82 11.68 -15.74
CA GLU A 6 18.19 12.12 -14.48
C GLU A 6 16.77 12.71 -14.66
N SER A 7 16.37 12.99 -15.91
CA SER A 7 15.06 13.55 -16.21
C SER A 7 13.96 12.48 -16.09
N LEU A 8 12.85 12.81 -15.40
CA LEU A 8 11.63 11.99 -15.37
C LEU A 8 11.04 11.76 -16.77
N GLY A 9 11.38 12.62 -17.73
CA GLY A 9 10.75 12.66 -19.05
C GLY A 9 9.26 12.97 -18.95
N ASN A 10 8.50 12.45 -19.91
CA ASN A 10 7.05 12.44 -19.87
C ASN A 10 6.57 11.29 -18.98
N VAL A 11 5.61 11.58 -18.11
CA VAL A 11 5.12 10.67 -17.08
C VAL A 11 3.65 10.35 -17.31
N LEU A 12 3.32 9.05 -17.32
CA LEU A 12 1.94 8.55 -17.31
C LEU A 12 1.58 8.03 -15.92
N LEU A 13 0.58 8.65 -15.29
CA LEU A 13 -0.02 8.18 -14.05
C LEU A 13 -1.06 7.11 -14.36
N VAL A 14 -0.87 5.89 -13.87
CA VAL A 14 -1.82 4.79 -14.08
C VAL A 14 -2.70 4.63 -12.84
N GLY A 15 -3.98 4.94 -12.99
CA GLY A 15 -4.98 5.05 -11.93
C GLY A 15 -5.11 6.48 -11.38
N LEU A 16 -6.13 7.24 -11.78
CA LEU A 16 -6.30 8.64 -11.36
C LEU A 16 -7.09 8.77 -10.05
N GLY A 17 -6.54 8.24 -8.96
CA GLY A 17 -7.07 8.38 -7.60
C GLY A 17 -6.47 9.55 -6.80
N ALA A 18 -6.78 9.62 -5.51
CA ALA A 18 -6.21 10.60 -4.59
C ALA A 18 -4.67 10.57 -4.55
N VAL A 19 -4.09 9.36 -4.63
CA VAL A 19 -2.63 9.15 -4.73
C VAL A 19 -2.06 9.84 -5.96
N ALA A 20 -2.67 9.63 -7.12
CA ALA A 20 -2.21 10.22 -8.38
C ALA A 20 -2.31 11.75 -8.39
N ILE A 21 -3.31 12.34 -7.72
CA ILE A 21 -3.42 13.80 -7.58
C ILE A 21 -2.20 14.35 -6.82
N GLN A 22 -1.85 13.77 -5.67
CA GLN A 22 -0.64 14.18 -4.92
C GLN A 22 0.62 14.00 -5.78
N VAL A 23 0.79 12.82 -6.37
CA VAL A 23 1.97 12.50 -7.20
C VAL A 23 2.08 13.46 -8.38
N ALA A 24 0.97 13.82 -9.03
CA ALA A 24 0.94 14.79 -10.12
C ALA A 24 1.53 16.15 -9.71
N LEU A 25 1.12 16.68 -8.55
CA LEU A 25 1.64 17.95 -8.05
C LEU A 25 3.14 17.86 -7.71
N ASP A 26 3.56 16.75 -7.10
CA ASP A 26 4.96 16.55 -6.72
C ASP A 26 5.86 16.46 -7.96
N LEU A 27 5.40 15.78 -9.02
CA LEU A 27 6.06 15.69 -10.32
C LEU A 27 6.13 17.05 -11.02
N ARG A 28 5.05 17.84 -11.01
CA ARG A 28 5.03 19.18 -11.62
C ARG A 28 6.01 20.13 -10.92
N ARG A 29 6.10 20.09 -9.59
CA ARG A 29 7.07 20.87 -8.81
C ARG A 29 8.52 20.52 -9.14
N HIS A 30 8.77 19.28 -9.52
CA HIS A 30 10.08 18.78 -9.91
C HIS A 30 10.40 18.89 -11.41
N GLY A 31 9.52 19.51 -12.21
CA GLY A 31 9.77 19.74 -13.63
C GLY A 31 9.64 18.48 -14.50
N ALA A 32 8.72 17.57 -14.16
CA ALA A 32 8.30 16.53 -15.11
C ALA A 32 7.82 17.16 -16.42
N GLY A 33 8.07 16.49 -17.55
CA GLY A 33 7.68 16.95 -18.89
C GLY A 33 6.16 16.95 -19.09
N ARG A 34 5.67 16.17 -20.06
CA ARG A 34 4.24 15.94 -20.18
C ARG A 34 3.75 15.03 -19.05
N LEU A 35 2.60 15.36 -18.49
CA LEU A 35 1.91 14.57 -17.48
C LEU A 35 0.59 14.06 -18.04
N GLY A 36 0.52 12.77 -18.31
CA GLY A 36 -0.71 12.08 -18.69
C GLY A 36 -1.29 11.28 -17.53
N ALA A 37 -2.54 10.88 -17.66
CA ALA A 37 -3.10 9.84 -16.81
C ALA A 37 -3.93 8.83 -17.61
N LEU A 38 -3.87 7.57 -17.20
CA LEU A 38 -4.72 6.48 -17.67
C LEU A 38 -5.60 6.02 -16.50
N ASN A 39 -6.91 5.91 -16.71
CA ASN A 39 -7.80 5.33 -15.71
C ASN A 39 -8.76 4.34 -16.37
N HIS A 40 -9.01 3.20 -15.71
CA HIS A 40 -9.88 2.14 -16.25
C HIS A 40 -11.26 2.69 -16.66
N PRO A 41 -11.86 2.25 -17.77
CA PRO A 41 -13.19 2.68 -18.19
C PRO A 41 -14.24 2.51 -17.08
N GLY A 42 -15.18 3.45 -16.97
CA GLY A 42 -16.27 3.38 -16.01
C GLY A 42 -16.81 4.76 -15.62
N ARG A 43 -17.87 4.79 -14.80
CA ARG A 43 -18.56 6.05 -14.44
C ARG A 43 -17.65 7.08 -13.77
N ARG A 44 -16.68 6.65 -12.96
CA ARG A 44 -15.69 7.55 -12.36
C ARG A 44 -14.78 8.18 -13.42
N SER A 45 -14.30 7.39 -14.39
CA SER A 45 -13.46 7.88 -15.49
C SER A 45 -14.21 8.80 -16.45
N GLN A 46 -15.48 8.54 -16.71
CA GLN A 46 -16.35 9.43 -17.48
C GLN A 46 -16.50 10.79 -16.80
N ARG A 47 -16.81 10.80 -15.49
CA ARG A 47 -16.89 12.06 -14.71
C ARG A 47 -15.57 12.83 -14.70
N ILE A 48 -14.44 12.12 -14.61
CA ILE A 48 -13.11 12.73 -14.72
C ILE A 48 -12.93 13.36 -16.12
N ALA A 49 -13.20 12.61 -17.19
CA ALA A 49 -13.05 13.09 -18.56
C ALA A 49 -13.91 14.35 -18.82
N GLU A 50 -15.17 14.32 -18.39
CA GLU A 50 -16.08 15.47 -18.47
C GLU A 50 -15.58 16.69 -17.70
N ALA A 51 -15.03 16.49 -16.49
CA ALA A 51 -14.48 17.58 -15.70
C ALA A 51 -13.24 18.19 -16.38
N LEU A 52 -12.32 17.36 -16.87
CA LEU A 52 -11.12 17.81 -17.58
C LEU A 52 -11.48 18.52 -18.91
N ALA A 53 -12.48 18.04 -19.65
CA ALA A 53 -12.97 18.69 -20.87
C ALA A 53 -13.56 20.08 -20.61
N ARG A 54 -14.08 20.34 -19.40
CA ARG A 54 -14.51 21.67 -18.95
C ARG A 54 -13.37 22.55 -18.42
N GLY A 55 -12.12 22.11 -18.55
CA GLY A 55 -10.94 22.85 -18.09
C GLY A 55 -10.62 22.68 -16.60
N ALA A 56 -11.20 21.69 -15.92
CA ALA A 56 -10.80 21.39 -14.55
C ALA A 56 -9.34 20.90 -14.50
N CYS A 57 -8.68 21.16 -13.38
CA CYS A 57 -7.34 20.64 -13.09
C CYS A 57 -7.38 19.74 -11.85
N LEU A 58 -6.31 19.00 -11.60
CA LEU A 58 -6.11 18.27 -10.36
C LEU A 58 -5.88 19.28 -9.25
N GLN A 59 -6.63 19.16 -8.15
CA GLN A 59 -6.53 20.07 -7.01
C GLN A 59 -6.20 19.29 -5.75
N LEU A 60 -5.18 19.74 -5.04
CA LEU A 60 -4.79 19.18 -3.77
C LEU A 60 -4.89 20.24 -2.68
N GLU A 61 -5.50 19.87 -1.57
CA GLU A 61 -5.53 20.64 -0.34
C GLU A 61 -4.68 19.92 0.72
N GLY A 62 -3.73 20.62 1.32
CA GLY A 62 -2.97 20.12 2.46
C GLY A 62 -3.60 20.55 3.78
N GLN A 63 -3.70 19.65 4.76
CA GLN A 63 -4.25 19.95 6.08
C GLN A 63 -3.14 20.27 7.11
N GLY A 64 -3.44 21.17 8.05
CA GLY A 64 -2.56 21.46 9.19
C GLY A 64 -1.15 21.91 8.76
N GLN A 65 -0.13 21.24 9.30
CA GLN A 65 1.28 21.49 8.96
C GLN A 65 1.64 21.17 7.50
N HIS A 66 0.77 20.47 6.76
CA HIS A 66 0.99 20.07 5.37
C HIS A 66 0.33 21.02 4.36
N ARG A 67 -0.20 22.18 4.80
CA ARG A 67 -0.85 23.18 3.92
C ARG A 67 0.00 23.59 2.72
N TRP A 68 1.33 23.58 2.85
CA TRP A 68 2.26 23.92 1.78
C TRP A 68 2.23 22.93 0.60
N LEU A 69 1.70 21.71 0.80
CA LEU A 69 1.46 20.76 -0.29
C LEU A 69 0.29 21.17 -1.19
N SER A 70 -0.55 22.11 -0.78
CA SER A 70 -1.71 22.54 -1.58
C SER A 70 -1.28 23.08 -2.95
N GLY A 71 -2.13 22.90 -3.95
CA GLY A 71 -1.87 23.43 -5.28
C GLY A 71 -2.75 22.81 -6.34
N ASN A 72 -2.46 23.16 -7.58
CA ASN A 72 -3.14 22.64 -8.75
C ASN A 72 -2.13 22.05 -9.74
N ALA A 73 -2.52 21.01 -10.46
CA ALA A 73 -1.74 20.45 -11.56
C ALA A 73 -2.65 20.18 -12.77
N ALA A 74 -2.25 20.67 -13.94
CA ALA A 74 -2.89 20.31 -15.20
C ALA A 74 -2.38 18.96 -15.68
N LEU A 75 -3.28 18.15 -16.26
CA LEU A 75 -2.93 16.99 -17.07
C LEU A 75 -2.86 17.45 -18.53
N ASP A 76 -1.83 17.02 -19.25
CA ASP A 76 -1.69 17.29 -20.69
C ASP A 76 -2.59 16.37 -21.53
N VAL A 77 -2.89 15.18 -21.01
CA VAL A 77 -3.78 14.20 -21.65
C VAL A 77 -4.37 13.25 -20.62
N PHE A 78 -5.60 12.80 -20.87
CA PHE A 78 -6.28 11.78 -20.07
C PHE A 78 -6.80 10.68 -20.99
N HIS A 79 -6.40 9.44 -20.71
CA HIS A 79 -6.78 8.25 -21.45
C HIS A 79 -7.74 7.40 -20.62
N GLN A 80 -8.74 6.83 -21.30
CA GLN A 80 -9.65 5.84 -20.70
C GLN A 80 -9.37 4.44 -21.23
N ASP A 81 -8.79 4.33 -22.43
CA ASP A 81 -8.44 3.07 -23.06
C ASP A 81 -6.91 2.97 -23.22
N PRO A 82 -6.26 1.92 -22.66
CA PRO A 82 -4.84 1.66 -22.91
C PRO A 82 -4.46 1.65 -24.40
N ALA A 83 -5.36 1.26 -25.30
CA ALA A 83 -5.10 1.19 -26.75
C ALA A 83 -4.85 2.57 -27.39
N GLU A 84 -5.24 3.67 -26.73
CA GLU A 84 -4.99 5.05 -27.17
C GLU A 84 -3.55 5.51 -26.90
N LEU A 85 -2.80 4.78 -26.08
CA LEU A 85 -1.46 5.17 -25.70
C LEU A 85 -0.50 5.14 -26.89
N ARG A 86 0.33 6.17 -26.98
CA ARG A 86 1.43 6.34 -27.93
C ARG A 86 2.77 6.26 -27.22
N ASP A 87 3.86 6.17 -27.99
CA ASP A 87 5.24 6.10 -27.48
C ASP A 87 5.77 7.45 -26.96
N ASP A 88 4.96 8.14 -26.17
CA ASP A 88 5.28 9.46 -25.64
C ASP A 88 5.93 9.38 -24.25
N TRP A 89 5.84 8.25 -23.57
CA TRP A 89 6.05 8.12 -22.12
C TRP A 89 7.40 7.46 -21.78
N GLN A 90 8.18 8.10 -20.90
CA GLN A 90 9.44 7.52 -20.39
C GLN A 90 9.27 6.91 -19.00
N THR A 91 8.31 7.43 -18.21
CA THR A 91 8.04 6.95 -16.86
C THR A 91 6.57 6.60 -16.70
N LEU A 92 6.29 5.40 -16.19
CA LEU A 92 4.97 5.01 -15.73
C LEU A 92 4.94 5.01 -14.21
N VAL A 93 3.85 5.52 -13.62
CA VAL A 93 3.67 5.52 -12.16
C VAL A 93 2.37 4.82 -11.81
N LEU A 94 2.47 3.62 -11.22
CA LEU A 94 1.32 2.80 -10.86
C LEU A 94 0.72 3.30 -9.54
N CYS A 95 -0.34 4.10 -9.67
CA CYS A 95 -1.13 4.68 -8.57
C CYS A 95 -2.37 3.85 -8.23
N VAL A 96 -2.54 2.70 -8.87
CA VAL A 96 -3.57 1.70 -8.54
C VAL A 96 -3.21 0.90 -7.28
N PRO A 97 -4.18 0.25 -6.62
CA PRO A 97 -3.91 -0.77 -5.62
C PRO A 97 -2.97 -1.86 -6.16
N ALA A 98 -2.09 -2.36 -5.30
CA ALA A 98 -1.02 -3.25 -5.73
C ALA A 98 -1.50 -4.60 -6.25
N ASP A 99 -2.65 -5.08 -5.77
CA ASP A 99 -3.32 -6.28 -6.29
C ASP A 99 -3.83 -6.11 -7.73
N SER A 100 -3.85 -4.89 -8.26
CA SER A 100 -4.16 -4.62 -9.68
C SER A 100 -2.91 -4.47 -10.56
N TYR A 101 -1.69 -4.50 -10.02
CA TYR A 101 -0.47 -4.25 -10.82
C TYR A 101 -0.31 -5.22 -11.97
N LEU A 102 -0.55 -6.53 -11.74
CA LEU A 102 -0.38 -7.55 -12.77
C LEU A 102 -1.32 -7.32 -13.96
N ASP A 103 -2.60 -7.13 -13.69
CA ASP A 103 -3.62 -6.94 -14.72
C ASP A 103 -3.39 -5.63 -15.50
N VAL A 104 -3.04 -4.55 -14.78
CA VAL A 104 -2.70 -3.27 -15.40
C VAL A 104 -1.48 -3.40 -16.31
N VAL A 105 -0.39 -4.00 -15.82
CA VAL A 105 0.84 -4.14 -16.62
C VAL A 105 0.60 -5.03 -17.84
N ARG A 106 -0.15 -6.12 -17.71
CA ARG A 106 -0.52 -6.99 -18.85
C ARG A 106 -1.42 -6.30 -19.86
N GLY A 107 -2.26 -5.37 -19.42
CA GLY A 107 -3.21 -4.64 -20.28
C GLY A 107 -2.60 -3.46 -21.05
N LEU A 108 -1.32 -3.11 -20.83
CA LEU A 108 -0.66 -2.03 -21.56
C LEU A 108 -0.15 -2.51 -22.94
N PRO A 109 -0.27 -1.70 -24.00
CA PRO A 109 0.22 -2.03 -25.34
C PRO A 109 1.73 -1.84 -25.43
N TRP A 110 2.51 -2.70 -24.77
CA TRP A 110 3.95 -2.56 -24.64
C TRP A 110 4.70 -2.49 -25.97
N GLU A 111 4.17 -3.09 -27.03
CA GLU A 111 4.72 -3.00 -28.38
C GLU A 111 4.75 -1.56 -28.92
N ARG A 112 3.96 -0.65 -28.34
CA ARG A 112 3.92 0.79 -28.66
C ARG A 112 4.59 1.67 -27.61
N LEU A 113 5.03 1.11 -26.49
CA LEU A 113 5.58 1.84 -25.34
C LEU A 113 7.10 1.61 -25.22
N GLY A 114 7.81 1.61 -26.35
CA GLY A 114 9.25 1.33 -26.42
C GLY A 114 10.12 2.36 -25.70
N GLY A 115 9.62 3.58 -25.52
CA GLY A 115 10.26 4.67 -24.82
C GLY A 115 10.22 4.57 -23.29
N VAL A 116 9.45 3.63 -22.72
CA VAL A 116 9.34 3.47 -21.27
C VAL A 116 10.65 2.93 -20.69
N ARG A 117 11.25 3.73 -19.80
CA ARG A 117 12.52 3.42 -19.12
C ARG A 117 12.33 3.10 -17.64
N THR A 118 11.27 3.60 -17.02
CA THR A 118 11.03 3.43 -15.58
C THR A 118 9.56 3.14 -15.27
N LEU A 119 9.31 2.16 -14.41
CA LEU A 119 8.02 1.95 -13.74
C LEU A 119 8.19 2.18 -12.25
N LEU A 120 7.38 3.05 -11.64
CA LEU A 120 7.31 3.22 -10.19
C LEU A 120 6.07 2.52 -9.62
N LEU A 121 6.29 1.61 -8.68
CA LEU A 121 5.25 0.99 -7.84
C LEU A 121 5.08 1.83 -6.58
N VAL A 122 4.01 2.63 -6.52
CA VAL A 122 3.84 3.62 -5.44
C VAL A 122 3.56 2.98 -4.07
N SER A 123 2.97 1.79 -4.04
CA SER A 123 2.63 1.11 -2.79
C SER A 123 2.78 -0.40 -2.92
N ALA A 124 4.03 -0.87 -2.99
CA ALA A 124 4.34 -2.25 -3.27
C ALA A 124 4.08 -3.21 -2.08
N PHE A 125 3.88 -4.50 -2.39
CA PHE A 125 3.89 -5.62 -1.44
C PHE A 125 5.13 -6.50 -1.73
N ILE A 126 5.45 -7.44 -0.84
CA ILE A 126 6.60 -8.36 -0.99
C ILE A 126 6.48 -9.18 -2.28
N GLY A 127 7.38 -8.96 -3.23
CA GLY A 127 7.40 -9.61 -4.54
C GLY A 127 6.70 -8.82 -5.65
N ALA A 128 6.18 -7.62 -5.38
CA ALA A 128 5.47 -6.83 -6.40
C ALA A 128 6.39 -6.43 -7.56
N ASN A 129 7.65 -6.08 -7.29
CA ASN A 129 8.65 -5.78 -8.31
C ASN A 129 8.83 -6.96 -9.28
N LEU A 130 9.08 -8.14 -8.71
CA LEU A 130 9.28 -9.38 -9.44
C LEU A 130 8.04 -9.76 -10.24
N LEU A 131 6.85 -9.60 -9.65
CA LEU A 131 5.59 -9.86 -10.34
C LEU A 131 5.43 -8.94 -11.56
N VAL A 132 5.66 -7.64 -11.40
CA VAL A 132 5.58 -6.67 -12.50
C VAL A 132 6.60 -7.00 -13.59
N ARG A 133 7.86 -7.30 -13.22
CA ARG A 133 8.90 -7.68 -14.19
C ARG A 133 8.56 -8.96 -14.94
N SER A 134 7.97 -9.95 -14.28
CA SER A 134 7.53 -11.19 -14.92
C SER A 134 6.42 -10.97 -15.97
N ALA A 135 5.73 -9.83 -15.92
CA ALA A 135 4.66 -9.46 -16.84
C ALA A 135 5.11 -8.49 -17.94
N LEU A 136 6.33 -7.96 -17.89
CA LEU A 136 6.89 -7.16 -18.98
C LEU A 136 7.25 -8.08 -20.16
N PRO A 137 7.08 -7.61 -21.41
CA PRO A 137 7.46 -8.41 -22.57
C PRO A 137 8.96 -8.63 -22.63
N ALA A 138 9.37 -9.73 -23.27
CA ALA A 138 10.76 -10.01 -23.53
C ALA A 138 11.44 -8.83 -24.25
N GLY A 139 12.62 -8.44 -23.76
CA GLY A 139 13.37 -7.30 -24.29
C GLY A 139 13.03 -5.95 -23.67
N CYS A 140 11.94 -5.82 -22.90
CA CYS A 140 11.68 -4.59 -22.15
C CYS A 140 12.82 -4.32 -21.15
N GLN A 141 13.48 -3.17 -21.29
CA GLN A 141 14.61 -2.76 -20.46
C GLN A 141 14.21 -1.78 -19.35
N ALA A 142 12.91 -1.59 -19.11
CA ALA A 142 12.43 -0.66 -18.12
C ALA A 142 12.87 -1.09 -16.71
N THR A 143 13.38 -0.13 -15.94
CA THR A 143 13.71 -0.36 -14.54
C THR A 143 12.45 -0.26 -13.70
N VAL A 144 12.22 -1.24 -12.83
CA VAL A 144 11.07 -1.23 -11.92
C VAL A 144 11.54 -0.81 -10.54
N LEU A 145 10.95 0.27 -10.03
CA LEU A 145 11.20 0.83 -8.72
C LEU A 145 10.03 0.49 -7.77
N SER A 146 10.33 0.06 -6.55
CA SER A 146 9.34 -0.25 -5.53
C SER A 146 9.44 0.70 -4.34
N LEU A 147 8.36 1.43 -4.06
CA LEU A 147 8.19 2.10 -2.76
C LEU A 147 7.51 1.16 -1.77
N SER A 148 8.01 1.17 -0.53
CA SER A 148 7.48 0.33 0.55
C SER A 148 5.99 0.56 0.85
N SER A 149 5.51 1.77 0.61
CA SER A 149 4.11 2.17 0.74
C SER A 149 3.91 3.53 0.11
N TYR A 150 2.65 3.89 -0.15
CA TYR A 150 2.32 5.28 -0.45
C TYR A 150 2.79 6.20 0.70
N TYR A 151 3.39 7.33 0.32
CA TYR A 151 4.11 8.24 1.21
C TYR A 151 3.22 9.27 1.92
N ALA A 152 1.90 9.25 1.72
CA ALA A 152 0.99 10.19 2.38
C ALA A 152 -0.37 9.57 2.74
N ALA A 153 -1.21 10.35 3.41
CA ALA A 153 -2.59 10.03 3.75
C ALA A 153 -3.53 10.97 2.99
N THR A 154 -3.88 10.57 1.76
CA THR A 154 -4.58 11.42 0.81
C THR A 154 -5.90 10.77 0.41
N LYS A 155 -6.98 11.54 0.44
CA LYS A 155 -8.32 11.08 0.06
C LYS A 155 -8.98 12.05 -0.92
N VAL A 156 -9.84 11.54 -1.79
CA VAL A 156 -10.77 12.38 -2.54
C VAL A 156 -11.69 13.08 -1.54
N ILE A 157 -11.92 14.39 -1.72
CA ILE A 157 -12.76 15.19 -0.82
C ILE A 157 -14.23 14.81 -1.00
N ASP A 158 -14.65 14.76 -2.27
CA ASP A 158 -16.01 14.47 -2.70
C ASP A 158 -15.95 13.63 -3.97
N GLU A 159 -16.59 12.45 -3.98
CA GLU A 159 -16.60 11.57 -5.14
C GLU A 159 -17.36 12.15 -6.34
N THR A 160 -18.19 13.18 -6.15
CA THR A 160 -18.80 13.96 -7.25
C THR A 160 -17.80 14.92 -7.90
N GLN A 161 -16.69 15.23 -7.21
CA GLN A 161 -15.60 16.08 -7.69
C GLN A 161 -14.27 15.30 -7.63
N PRO A 162 -14.10 14.27 -8.49
CA PRO A 162 -13.05 13.26 -8.34
C PRO A 162 -11.62 13.77 -8.53
N LEU A 163 -11.45 15.02 -8.97
CA LEU A 163 -10.16 15.70 -9.19
C LEU A 163 -9.69 16.50 -7.97
N ARG A 164 -10.46 16.51 -6.88
CA ARG A 164 -10.13 17.21 -5.63
C ARG A 164 -9.75 16.25 -4.53
N ALA A 165 -8.56 16.41 -3.97
CA ALA A 165 -8.06 15.57 -2.89
C ALA A 165 -7.52 16.38 -1.70
N LEU A 166 -7.56 15.77 -0.53
CA LEU A 166 -7.04 16.30 0.73
C LEU A 166 -5.93 15.39 1.25
N THR A 167 -4.74 15.95 1.45
CA THR A 167 -3.62 15.31 2.14
C THR A 167 -3.64 15.71 3.61
N LYS A 168 -3.92 14.73 4.48
CA LYS A 168 -3.98 14.94 5.93
C LYS A 168 -2.63 14.85 6.62
N ALA A 169 -1.81 13.92 6.15
CA ALA A 169 -0.52 13.59 6.73
C ALA A 169 0.43 13.09 5.64
N VAL A 170 1.72 13.21 5.91
CA VAL A 170 2.79 12.68 5.07
C VAL A 170 3.66 11.77 5.94
N LYS A 171 4.11 10.64 5.40
CA LYS A 171 5.06 9.77 6.08
C LYS A 171 6.38 10.48 6.27
N ARG A 172 6.99 10.31 7.44
CA ARG A 172 8.37 10.77 7.68
C ARG A 172 9.35 10.13 6.72
N ARG A 173 9.19 8.82 6.49
CA ARG A 173 10.12 8.01 5.70
C ARG A 173 9.40 6.98 4.85
N VAL A 174 9.95 6.73 3.66
CA VAL A 174 9.64 5.55 2.83
C VAL A 174 10.93 4.90 2.34
N TYR A 175 10.84 3.63 1.96
CA TYR A 175 11.98 2.89 1.42
C TYR A 175 11.79 2.68 -0.08
N LEU A 176 12.89 2.74 -0.81
CA LEU A 176 12.91 2.63 -2.26
C LEU A 176 13.91 1.57 -2.68
N GLY A 177 13.43 0.54 -3.38
CA GLY A 177 14.26 -0.48 -4.01
C GLY A 177 14.12 -0.43 -5.52
N SER A 178 15.14 -0.92 -6.24
CA SER A 178 15.21 -0.86 -7.70
C SER A 178 15.60 -2.21 -8.27
N SER A 179 15.00 -2.60 -9.39
CA SER A 179 15.39 -3.81 -10.12
C SER A 179 16.79 -3.73 -10.73
N ARG A 180 17.41 -2.54 -10.72
CA ARG A 180 18.80 -2.28 -11.13
C ARG A 180 19.51 -1.46 -10.05
N PRO A 181 20.67 -1.89 -9.53
CA PRO A 181 21.37 -1.18 -8.44
C PRO A 181 21.74 0.27 -8.81
N ASP A 182 22.26 0.46 -10.02
CA ASP A 182 22.73 1.74 -10.54
C ASP A 182 21.67 2.40 -11.43
N CYS A 183 20.51 2.73 -10.84
CA CYS A 183 19.43 3.40 -11.55
C CYS A 183 19.39 4.90 -11.20
N PRO A 184 19.65 5.81 -12.16
CA PRO A 184 19.53 7.26 -11.96
C PRO A 184 18.14 7.69 -11.49
N ALA A 185 17.09 7.01 -11.95
CA ALA A 185 15.71 7.32 -11.55
C ALA A 185 15.49 7.17 -10.04
N ARG A 186 16.30 6.36 -9.33
CA ARG A 186 16.25 6.26 -7.86
C ARG A 186 16.53 7.61 -7.20
N GLU A 187 17.54 8.33 -7.67
CA GLU A 187 17.90 9.65 -7.14
C GLU A 187 16.88 10.71 -7.51
N THR A 188 16.34 10.63 -8.73
CA THR A 188 15.24 11.51 -9.16
C THR A 188 14.01 11.35 -8.28
N TRP A 189 13.58 10.12 -7.99
CA TRP A 189 12.46 9.88 -7.08
C TRP A 189 12.76 10.25 -5.63
N ARG A 190 14.01 10.12 -5.19
CA ARG A 190 14.46 10.62 -3.88
C ARG A 190 14.21 12.13 -3.76
N ARG A 191 14.59 12.90 -4.78
CA ARG A 191 14.34 14.35 -4.84
C ARG A 191 12.85 14.68 -4.91
N VAL A 192 12.10 14.03 -5.80
CA VAL A 192 10.65 14.25 -5.96
C VAL A 192 9.92 14.13 -4.63
N LEU A 193 10.17 13.06 -3.88
CA LEU A 193 9.50 12.80 -2.60
C LEU A 193 10.07 13.64 -1.45
N ALA A 194 11.37 13.98 -1.47
CA ALA A 194 11.93 14.95 -0.53
C ALA A 194 11.24 16.32 -0.65
N GLY A 195 10.82 16.70 -1.86
CA GLY A 195 9.98 17.87 -2.12
C GLY A 195 8.61 17.82 -1.44
N SER A 196 8.17 16.67 -0.94
CA SER A 196 6.96 16.49 -0.14
C SER A 196 7.25 16.35 1.37
N GLY A 197 8.51 16.54 1.78
CA GLY A 197 8.97 16.39 3.15
C GLY A 197 9.21 14.94 3.57
N VAL A 198 9.37 14.03 2.61
CA VAL A 198 9.55 12.60 2.85
C VAL A 198 11.03 12.23 2.73
N GLU A 199 11.59 11.61 3.76
CA GLU A 199 12.88 10.94 3.65
C GLU A 199 12.72 9.65 2.84
N VAL A 200 13.50 9.51 1.76
CA VAL A 200 13.53 8.28 0.97
C VAL A 200 14.83 7.55 1.23
N VAL A 201 14.74 6.38 1.86
CA VAL A 201 15.89 5.52 2.15
C VAL A 201 16.05 4.50 1.02
N PRO A 202 17.09 4.63 0.17
CA PRO A 202 17.36 3.63 -0.85
C PRO A 202 17.85 2.34 -0.19
N LEU A 203 17.29 1.21 -0.62
CA LEU A 203 17.74 -0.12 -0.23
C LEU A 203 18.35 -0.86 -1.43
N ALA A 204 19.11 -1.91 -1.13
CA ALA A 204 19.86 -2.66 -2.13
C ALA A 204 18.96 -3.40 -3.12
N THR A 205 17.82 -3.93 -2.65
CA THR A 205 16.88 -4.71 -3.47
C THR A 205 15.44 -4.22 -3.32
N PRO A 206 14.57 -4.44 -4.31
CA PRO A 206 13.14 -4.18 -4.20
C PRO A 206 12.49 -4.91 -3.02
N GLU A 207 12.85 -6.17 -2.79
CA GLU A 207 12.30 -7.02 -1.74
C GLU A 207 12.58 -6.43 -0.35
N ALA A 208 13.77 -5.84 -0.16
CA ALA A 208 14.10 -5.15 1.07
C ALA A 208 13.19 -3.94 1.33
N ALA A 209 12.87 -3.16 0.29
CA ALA A 209 11.95 -2.02 0.39
C ALA A 209 10.50 -2.46 0.59
N GLU A 210 10.04 -3.45 -0.17
CA GLU A 210 8.70 -4.04 -0.05
C GLU A 210 8.48 -4.70 1.31
N GLY A 211 9.54 -5.27 1.88
CA GLY A 211 9.56 -5.77 3.25
C GLY A 211 9.34 -4.69 4.30
N ARG A 212 9.51 -3.39 4.00
CA ARG A 212 9.21 -2.26 4.91
C ARG A 212 7.79 -1.72 4.74
N ASN A 213 6.82 -2.59 4.46
CA ASN A 213 5.40 -2.24 4.39
C ASN A 213 4.68 -2.60 5.70
N VAL A 214 4.27 -1.58 6.47
CA VAL A 214 3.60 -1.75 7.77
C VAL A 214 2.31 -2.55 7.71
N THR A 215 1.55 -2.45 6.61
CA THR A 215 0.24 -3.12 6.52
C THR A 215 0.40 -4.63 6.52
N THR A 216 1.48 -5.15 5.93
CA THR A 216 1.75 -6.59 5.85
C THR A 216 1.92 -7.25 7.22
N TYR A 217 2.49 -6.53 8.20
CA TYR A 217 2.73 -7.05 9.55
C TYR A 217 1.56 -6.79 10.50
N VAL A 218 0.88 -5.65 10.33
CA VAL A 218 -0.09 -5.14 11.32
C VAL A 218 -1.53 -5.48 10.97
N HIS A 219 -1.91 -5.37 9.69
CA HIS A 219 -3.31 -5.47 9.31
C HIS A 219 -3.83 -6.90 9.42
N SER A 220 -3.08 -7.88 8.92
CA SER A 220 -3.55 -9.27 8.90
C SER A 220 -3.91 -9.80 10.30
N PRO A 221 -3.07 -9.64 11.35
CA PRO A 221 -3.40 -10.07 12.71
C PRO A 221 -4.61 -9.35 13.32
N PHE A 222 -4.86 -8.11 12.95
CA PHE A 222 -5.97 -7.33 13.52
C PHE A 222 -7.28 -7.47 12.74
N PHE A 223 -7.22 -7.64 11.41
CA PHE A 223 -8.38 -7.48 10.54
C PHE A 223 -8.85 -8.77 9.88
N LEU A 224 -8.04 -9.83 9.93
CA LEU A 224 -8.46 -11.19 9.52
C LEU A 224 -8.92 -12.05 10.71
N GLY A 225 -8.97 -11.48 11.92
CA GLY A 225 -9.49 -12.15 13.10
C GLY A 225 -11.01 -12.02 13.24
N GLU A 226 -11.60 -12.92 14.03
CA GLU A 226 -13.05 -13.02 14.23
C GLU A 226 -13.72 -11.70 14.66
N PHE A 227 -13.10 -10.95 15.58
CA PHE A 227 -13.64 -9.66 16.02
C PHE A 227 -13.86 -8.69 14.85
N ALA A 228 -12.83 -8.49 14.03
CA ALA A 228 -12.90 -7.54 12.91
C ALA A 228 -13.89 -8.03 11.85
N LEU A 229 -13.80 -9.31 11.48
CA LEU A 229 -14.67 -9.90 10.46
C LEU A 229 -16.15 -9.81 10.86
N ALA A 230 -16.49 -10.05 12.13
CA ALA A 230 -17.86 -9.88 12.63
C ALA A 230 -18.38 -8.44 12.50
N ARG A 231 -17.51 -7.43 12.60
CA ARG A 231 -17.90 -6.00 12.45
C ARG A 231 -17.95 -5.55 11.00
N ILE A 232 -17.10 -6.12 10.15
CA ILE A 232 -17.03 -5.79 8.72
C ILE A 232 -18.18 -6.46 7.96
N LEU A 233 -18.49 -7.72 8.27
CA LEU A 233 -19.53 -8.51 7.58
C LEU A 233 -20.94 -8.29 8.13
N SER A 234 -21.10 -7.49 9.19
CA SER A 234 -22.42 -7.15 9.74
C SER A 234 -22.94 -5.84 9.16
N GLU A 235 -24.23 -5.79 8.84
CA GLU A 235 -24.93 -4.57 8.43
C GLU A 235 -25.29 -3.67 9.62
N GLN A 236 -25.46 -4.27 10.81
CA GLN A 236 -26.00 -3.60 11.99
C GLN A 236 -25.04 -3.62 13.20
N GLY A 237 -25.44 -2.93 14.27
CA GLY A 237 -24.68 -2.87 15.52
C GLY A 237 -23.64 -1.72 15.56
N PRO A 238 -22.87 -1.61 16.65
CA PRO A 238 -21.90 -0.54 16.82
C PRO A 238 -20.70 -0.73 15.87
N PRO A 239 -20.13 0.37 15.32
CA PRO A 239 -18.90 0.31 14.57
C PRO A 239 -17.77 -0.09 15.52
N GLY A 240 -17.13 -1.24 15.30
CA GLY A 240 -15.88 -1.55 15.99
C GLY A 240 -14.76 -0.64 15.50
N PHE A 241 -13.70 -0.51 16.29
CA PHE A 241 -12.54 0.31 15.95
C PHE A 241 -11.31 -0.55 15.66
N MET A 242 -10.55 -0.17 14.63
CA MET A 242 -9.42 -0.95 14.12
C MET A 242 -8.25 -1.05 15.11
N TYR A 243 -8.05 -0.01 15.94
CA TYR A 243 -6.85 0.13 16.76
C TYR A 243 -7.14 0.28 18.25
N LYS A 244 -8.34 -0.08 18.71
CA LYS A 244 -8.70 -0.12 20.15
C LYS A 244 -8.45 -1.50 20.77
N LEU A 245 -8.32 -1.51 22.09
CA LEU A 245 -8.35 -2.73 22.89
C LEU A 245 -9.76 -3.35 22.86
N TYR A 246 -9.84 -4.66 23.05
CA TYR A 246 -11.13 -5.34 23.28
C TYR A 246 -11.83 -4.78 24.53
N PRO A 247 -13.17 -4.55 24.52
CA PRO A 247 -14.17 -4.95 23.52
C PRO A 247 -14.46 -3.94 22.41
N GLU A 248 -13.78 -2.79 22.38
CA GLU A 248 -14.00 -1.75 21.35
C GLU A 248 -13.27 -2.07 20.03
N GLY A 249 -12.17 -2.82 20.11
CA GLY A 249 -11.35 -3.20 18.96
C GLY A 249 -10.70 -4.59 19.07
N PRO A 250 -9.92 -4.99 18.06
CA PRO A 250 -9.36 -6.34 17.96
C PRO A 250 -8.10 -6.57 18.82
N ILE A 251 -7.53 -5.52 19.42
CA ILE A 251 -6.23 -5.63 20.09
C ILE A 251 -6.38 -6.41 21.40
N THR A 252 -5.71 -7.56 21.44
CA THR A 252 -5.66 -8.51 22.56
C THR A 252 -4.26 -9.14 22.61
N PRO A 253 -3.85 -9.78 23.72
CA PRO A 253 -2.62 -10.56 23.76
C PRO A 253 -2.53 -11.62 22.65
N GLY A 254 -3.65 -12.28 22.33
CA GLY A 254 -3.72 -13.27 21.24
C GLY A 254 -3.42 -12.66 19.86
N ALA A 255 -3.99 -11.50 19.56
CA ALA A 255 -3.73 -10.78 18.30
C ALA A 255 -2.27 -10.28 18.22
N ILE A 256 -1.69 -9.85 19.34
CA ILE A 256 -0.28 -9.47 19.39
C ILE A 256 0.65 -10.68 19.21
N GLY A 257 0.34 -11.82 19.80
CA GLY A 257 1.07 -13.07 19.54
C GLY A 257 0.99 -13.48 18.07
N ALA A 258 -0.16 -13.31 17.42
CA ALA A 258 -0.30 -13.54 15.98
C ALA A 258 0.55 -12.57 15.15
N MET A 259 0.62 -11.29 15.54
CA MET A 259 1.48 -10.29 14.91
C MET A 259 2.96 -10.67 15.01
N ARG A 260 3.44 -11.07 16.19
CA ARG A 260 4.83 -11.49 16.38
C ARG A 260 5.15 -12.73 15.52
N ARG A 261 4.29 -13.75 15.55
CA ARG A 261 4.49 -14.97 14.75
C ARG A 261 4.51 -14.68 13.25
N LEU A 262 3.57 -13.86 12.76
CA LEU A 262 3.55 -13.45 11.36
C LEU A 262 4.83 -12.67 10.98
N TRP A 263 5.31 -11.78 11.84
CA TRP A 263 6.58 -11.08 11.61
C TRP A 263 7.77 -12.04 11.52
N CYS A 264 7.83 -13.09 12.35
CA CYS A 264 8.87 -14.11 12.22
C CYS A 264 8.80 -14.86 10.89
N GLU A 265 7.60 -15.26 10.45
CA GLU A 265 7.39 -15.95 9.18
C GLU A 265 7.80 -15.07 7.98
N LEU A 266 7.37 -13.81 7.98
CA LEU A 266 7.73 -12.83 6.94
C LEU A 266 9.23 -12.52 6.95
N SER A 267 9.85 -12.45 8.13
CA SER A 267 11.29 -12.22 8.25
C SER A 267 12.09 -13.37 7.64
N GLU A 268 11.65 -14.61 7.84
CA GLU A 268 12.31 -15.76 7.23
C GLU A 268 12.11 -15.79 5.72
N LEU A 269 10.92 -15.47 5.20
CA LEU A 269 10.70 -15.32 3.77
C LEU A 269 11.65 -14.27 3.16
N LEU A 270 11.76 -13.10 3.78
CA LEU A 270 12.66 -12.04 3.31
C LEU A 270 14.12 -12.51 3.28
N ARG A 271 14.59 -13.22 4.31
CA ARG A 271 15.94 -13.82 4.31
C ARG A 271 16.14 -14.78 3.15
N ARG A 272 15.16 -15.67 2.89
CA ARG A 272 15.20 -16.60 1.75
C ARG A 272 15.26 -15.89 0.41
N MET A 273 14.62 -14.72 0.30
CA MET A 273 14.68 -13.85 -0.88
C MET A 273 15.94 -12.97 -0.95
N GLY A 274 16.89 -13.11 -0.01
CA GLY A 274 18.13 -12.34 0.02
C GLY A 274 17.99 -10.93 0.61
N ALA A 275 16.90 -10.64 1.33
CA ALA A 275 16.64 -9.35 1.94
C ALA A 275 16.78 -9.40 3.48
N GLU A 276 17.27 -8.30 4.06
CA GLU A 276 17.40 -8.19 5.51
C GLU A 276 16.03 -7.96 6.17
N PRO A 277 15.62 -8.80 7.13
CA PRO A 277 14.40 -8.60 7.89
C PRO A 277 14.51 -7.32 8.75
N LEU A 278 13.36 -6.76 9.09
CA LEU A 278 13.30 -5.56 9.93
C LEU A 278 13.17 -5.90 11.41
N ASN A 279 13.69 -5.01 12.27
CA ASN A 279 13.26 -4.93 13.66
C ASN A 279 11.85 -4.29 13.68
N LEU A 280 10.83 -5.06 14.02
CA LEU A 280 9.43 -4.63 13.93
C LEU A 280 9.12 -3.46 14.84
N LEU A 281 9.53 -3.52 16.10
CA LEU A 281 9.22 -2.47 17.05
C LEU A 281 9.90 -1.16 16.66
N ARG A 282 11.17 -1.23 16.21
CA ARG A 282 11.89 -0.06 15.68
C ARG A 282 11.19 0.55 14.49
N PHE A 283 10.83 -0.28 13.51
CA PHE A 283 10.11 0.17 12.31
C PHE A 283 8.75 0.81 12.66
N LEU A 284 8.00 0.23 13.60
CA LEU A 284 6.71 0.76 14.03
C LEU A 284 6.81 2.10 14.78
N ASN A 285 7.91 2.33 15.51
CA ASN A 285 8.13 3.53 16.31
C ASN A 285 8.82 4.65 15.53
N ASP A 286 9.94 4.34 14.88
CA ASP A 286 10.83 5.37 14.33
C ASP A 286 10.39 5.83 12.93
N ASP A 287 9.78 4.92 12.16
CA ASP A 287 9.42 5.15 10.76
C ASP A 287 7.90 5.32 10.54
N ASN A 288 7.09 5.03 11.56
CA ASN A 288 5.63 5.20 11.50
C ASN A 288 5.14 6.19 12.57
N TYR A 289 4.62 5.70 13.69
CA TYR A 289 4.06 6.53 14.74
C TYR A 289 4.83 6.30 16.04
N PRO A 290 5.59 7.30 16.51
CA PRO A 290 6.38 7.18 17.72
C PRO A 290 5.49 7.12 18.96
N VAL A 291 6.01 6.55 20.03
CA VAL A 291 5.46 6.68 21.39
C VAL A 291 6.50 7.31 22.31
N HIS A 292 6.05 7.79 23.47
CA HIS A 292 6.96 8.37 24.45
C HIS A 292 7.96 7.33 24.97
N GLU A 293 9.21 7.75 25.21
CA GLU A 293 10.29 6.88 25.71
C GLU A 293 9.97 6.26 27.08
N THR A 294 9.10 6.92 27.86
CA THR A 294 8.56 6.39 29.12
C THR A 294 7.77 5.10 28.93
N MET A 295 7.04 4.98 27.81
CA MET A 295 6.30 3.76 27.48
C MET A 295 7.21 2.72 26.84
N LEU A 296 8.07 3.14 25.92
CA LEU A 296 9.03 2.26 25.24
C LEU A 296 10.43 2.86 25.27
N PRO A 297 11.28 2.44 26.22
CA PRO A 297 12.67 2.89 26.28
C PRO A 297 13.44 2.47 25.04
N ARG A 298 14.34 3.33 24.58
CA ARG A 298 15.15 3.12 23.37
C ARG A 298 15.85 1.75 23.33
N ALA A 299 16.44 1.33 24.46
CA ALA A 299 17.09 0.04 24.61
C ALA A 299 16.14 -1.17 24.36
N SER A 300 14.86 -1.06 24.75
CA SER A 300 13.87 -2.10 24.47
C SER A 300 13.48 -2.16 23.00
N ILE A 301 13.49 -1.01 22.30
CA ILE A 301 13.22 -0.95 20.88
C ILE A 301 14.40 -1.52 20.08
N ASP A 302 15.62 -1.14 20.43
CA ASP A 302 16.83 -1.57 19.70
C ASP A 302 17.11 -3.06 19.88
N GLY A 303 16.96 -3.59 21.11
CA GLY A 303 17.12 -5.02 21.42
C GLY A 303 15.89 -5.90 21.18
N PHE A 304 14.88 -5.40 20.44
CA PHE A 304 13.61 -6.12 20.24
C PHE A 304 13.80 -7.44 19.49
N ALA A 305 14.66 -7.46 18.46
CA ALA A 305 14.84 -8.64 17.62
C ALA A 305 15.50 -9.81 18.39
N GLU A 306 16.31 -9.50 19.39
CA GLU A 306 17.05 -10.43 20.24
C GLU A 306 16.26 -10.85 21.50
N ALA A 307 15.18 -10.14 21.82
CA ALA A 307 14.36 -10.42 22.99
C ALA A 307 13.57 -11.74 22.84
N GLY A 308 13.27 -12.39 23.96
CA GLY A 308 12.40 -13.57 24.00
C GLY A 308 10.95 -13.24 23.57
N ALA A 309 10.21 -14.24 23.11
CA ALA A 309 8.89 -14.08 22.52
C ALA A 309 7.89 -13.35 23.45
N GLU A 310 7.84 -13.71 24.74
CA GLU A 310 6.97 -13.05 25.73
C GLU A 310 7.30 -11.56 25.87
N ARG A 311 8.59 -11.21 25.87
CA ARG A 311 9.03 -9.82 25.94
C ARG A 311 8.69 -9.06 24.66
N GLN A 312 8.86 -9.68 23.50
CA GLN A 312 8.46 -9.08 22.22
C GLN A 312 6.95 -8.80 22.18
N GLU A 313 6.13 -9.76 22.60
CA GLU A 313 4.67 -9.61 22.66
C GLU A 313 4.27 -8.53 23.68
N TYR A 314 4.90 -8.51 24.85
CA TYR A 314 4.66 -7.44 25.83
C TYR A 314 4.97 -6.05 25.27
N LEU A 315 6.14 -5.86 24.64
CA LEU A 315 6.52 -4.57 24.07
C LEU A 315 5.60 -4.13 22.93
N LEU A 316 5.16 -5.06 22.07
CA LEU A 316 4.17 -4.78 21.03
C LEU A 316 2.81 -4.39 21.64
N PHE A 317 2.37 -5.07 22.70
CA PHE A 317 1.13 -4.72 23.38
C PHE A 317 1.21 -3.30 23.99
N VAL A 318 2.30 -3.00 24.71
CA VAL A 318 2.58 -1.66 25.28
C VAL A 318 2.57 -0.60 24.18
N ARG A 319 3.19 -0.88 23.03
CA ARG A 319 3.18 0.01 21.86
C ARG A 319 1.76 0.40 21.44
N TYR A 320 0.87 -0.59 21.31
CA TYR A 320 -0.50 -0.33 20.86
C TYR A 320 -1.37 0.29 21.96
N ALA A 321 -1.14 -0.03 23.23
CA ALA A 321 -1.80 0.66 24.33
C ALA A 321 -1.39 2.15 24.39
N ALA A 322 -0.12 2.46 24.14
CA ALA A 322 0.38 3.83 24.11
C ALA A 322 -0.14 4.68 22.93
N LEU A 323 -0.71 4.05 21.89
CA LEU A 323 -1.28 4.71 20.72
C LEU A 323 -2.82 4.74 20.72
N LEU A 324 -3.46 4.44 21.85
CA LEU A 324 -4.90 4.63 21.99
C LEU A 324 -5.28 6.11 21.83
N VAL A 325 -4.41 6.98 22.31
CA VAL A 325 -4.44 8.43 22.06
C VAL A 325 -3.20 8.82 21.26
N ASP A 326 -3.21 10.02 20.69
CA ASP A 326 -1.98 10.62 20.16
C ASP A 326 -1.18 11.23 21.32
N PRO A 327 -0.06 10.61 21.75
CA PRO A 327 0.68 11.05 22.93
C PRO A 327 1.38 12.39 22.74
N PHE A 328 1.44 12.92 21.50
CA PHE A 328 2.04 14.21 21.19
C PHE A 328 1.02 15.28 20.83
N SER A 329 -0.26 14.92 20.73
CA SER A 329 -1.33 15.92 20.58
C SER A 329 -1.44 16.78 21.84
N PRO A 330 -1.71 18.08 21.73
CA PRO A 330 -2.04 18.89 22.89
C PRO A 330 -3.31 18.34 23.55
N ALA A 331 -3.29 18.24 24.88
CA ALA A 331 -4.48 17.87 25.63
C ALA A 331 -5.53 18.99 25.59
N ASP A 332 -6.81 18.61 25.63
CA ASP A 332 -7.90 19.55 25.84
C ASP A 332 -7.93 20.08 27.29
N GLU A 333 -8.87 20.97 27.59
CA GLU A 333 -9.05 21.56 28.93
C GLU A 333 -9.33 20.53 30.04
N GLN A 334 -9.73 19.30 29.69
CA GLN A 334 -9.95 18.21 30.64
C GLN A 334 -8.79 17.21 30.67
N GLY A 335 -7.67 17.50 30.02
CA GLY A 335 -6.50 16.63 29.97
C GLY A 335 -6.64 15.47 28.98
N ARG A 336 -7.62 15.48 28.07
CA ARG A 336 -7.81 14.43 27.07
C ARG A 336 -7.00 14.73 25.82
N HIS A 337 -6.20 13.77 25.40
CA HIS A 337 -5.51 13.79 24.12
C HIS A 337 -6.44 13.35 22.99
N PHE A 338 -6.05 13.63 21.74
CA PHE A 338 -6.80 13.21 20.56
C PHE A 338 -6.94 11.67 20.52
N ASP A 339 -8.16 11.15 20.33
CA ASP A 339 -8.42 9.71 20.20
C ASP A 339 -7.92 9.18 18.85
N PHE A 340 -6.64 8.80 18.84
CA PHE A 340 -5.93 8.29 17.68
C PHE A 340 -6.45 6.90 17.26
N SER A 341 -7.00 6.14 18.20
CA SER A 341 -7.49 4.79 17.96
C SER A 341 -8.90 4.69 17.38
N ALA A 342 -9.66 5.79 17.36
CA ALA A 342 -11.04 5.87 16.87
C ALA A 342 -11.19 5.78 15.33
N VAL A 343 -10.50 4.83 14.70
CA VAL A 343 -10.63 4.51 13.27
C VAL A 343 -11.66 3.39 13.10
N PRO A 344 -12.87 3.67 12.60
CA PRO A 344 -13.92 2.65 12.50
C PRO A 344 -13.67 1.67 11.37
N PHE A 345 -14.10 0.42 11.55
CA PHE A 345 -14.20 -0.52 10.44
C PHE A 345 -15.19 -0.02 9.39
N ARG A 346 -14.83 -0.14 8.12
CA ARG A 346 -15.80 -0.08 7.03
C ARG A 346 -16.52 -1.43 6.95
N ARG A 347 -17.82 -1.38 6.64
CA ARG A 347 -18.65 -2.56 6.46
C ARG A 347 -18.68 -3.00 5.00
N VAL A 348 -19.14 -4.22 4.78
CA VAL A 348 -19.67 -4.65 3.50
C VAL A 348 -20.74 -3.66 3.02
N SER A 349 -20.76 -3.42 1.72
CA SER A 349 -21.73 -2.54 1.09
C SER A 349 -22.09 -3.09 -0.28
N ARG A 350 -23.24 -2.67 -0.83
CA ARG A 350 -23.56 -2.95 -2.22
C ARG A 350 -22.82 -2.00 -3.15
N ASP A 351 -22.31 -2.52 -4.26
CA ASP A 351 -21.72 -1.73 -5.33
C ASP A 351 -22.81 -1.17 -6.27
N GLU A 352 -22.38 -0.57 -7.39
CA GLU A 352 -23.29 0.08 -8.35
C GLU A 352 -24.20 -0.92 -9.08
N ASP A 353 -23.82 -2.19 -9.16
CA ASP A 353 -24.62 -3.28 -9.74
C ASP A 353 -25.48 -3.99 -8.68
N GLY A 354 -25.47 -3.47 -7.45
CA GLY A 354 -26.22 -4.00 -6.32
C GLY A 354 -25.59 -5.22 -5.68
N LEU A 355 -24.35 -5.60 -6.03
CA LEU A 355 -23.68 -6.78 -5.48
C LEU A 355 -22.95 -6.44 -4.18
N TRP A 356 -22.97 -7.35 -3.22
CA TRP A 356 -22.21 -7.22 -1.99
C TRP A 356 -20.71 -7.21 -2.27
N ARG A 357 -20.04 -6.20 -1.74
CA ARG A 357 -18.59 -6.00 -1.86
C ARG A 357 -17.96 -5.75 -0.50
N LEU A 358 -16.78 -6.34 -0.30
CA LEU A 358 -15.94 -6.06 0.85
C LEU A 358 -15.21 -4.73 0.69
N PRO A 359 -15.01 -3.98 1.78
CA PRO A 359 -14.10 -2.85 1.78
C PRO A 359 -12.65 -3.29 1.54
N ARG A 360 -11.81 -2.33 1.14
CA ARG A 360 -10.38 -2.55 0.86
C ARG A 360 -9.66 -3.26 2.01
N VAL A 361 -9.98 -2.88 3.25
CA VAL A 361 -9.56 -3.61 4.45
C VAL A 361 -10.75 -4.49 4.88
N PRO A 362 -10.63 -5.83 4.86
CA PRO A 362 -9.39 -6.60 4.80
C PRO A 362 -9.12 -7.24 3.42
N LEU A 363 -9.88 -6.94 2.37
CA LEU A 363 -9.75 -7.62 1.06
C LEU A 363 -8.32 -7.56 0.50
N GLU A 364 -7.68 -6.39 0.51
CA GLU A 364 -6.29 -6.24 0.05
C GLU A 364 -5.30 -6.96 0.95
N ASP A 365 -5.55 -6.97 2.26
CA ASP A 365 -4.69 -7.63 3.24
C ASP A 365 -4.75 -9.16 3.08
N TYR A 366 -5.95 -9.71 2.82
CA TYR A 366 -6.17 -11.10 2.45
C TYR A 366 -5.40 -11.46 1.17
N ARG A 367 -5.57 -10.69 0.09
CA ARG A 367 -4.92 -10.96 -1.20
C ARG A 367 -3.39 -10.96 -1.10
N LYS A 368 -2.82 -9.98 -0.41
CA LYS A 368 -1.37 -9.90 -0.18
C LYS A 368 -0.87 -11.11 0.61
N LEU A 369 -1.57 -11.47 1.70
CA LEU A 369 -1.15 -12.58 2.55
C LEU A 369 -1.30 -13.94 1.83
N ALA A 370 -2.35 -14.13 1.04
CA ALA A 370 -2.54 -15.33 0.23
C ALA A 370 -1.40 -15.53 -0.78
N LEU A 371 -0.98 -14.44 -1.45
CA LEU A 371 0.18 -14.46 -2.34
C LEU A 371 1.49 -14.77 -1.61
N ILE A 372 1.71 -14.16 -0.45
CA ILE A 372 2.89 -14.43 0.37
C ILE A 372 2.97 -15.90 0.79
N VAL A 373 1.84 -16.50 1.22
CA VAL A 373 1.78 -17.92 1.60
C VAL A 373 2.05 -18.83 0.41
N ALA A 374 1.53 -18.49 -0.77
CA ALA A 374 1.83 -19.23 -2.00
C ALA A 374 3.31 -19.10 -2.40
N LEU A 375 3.89 -17.91 -2.29
CA LEU A 375 5.30 -17.66 -2.57
C LEU A 375 6.23 -18.42 -1.61
N ALA A 376 5.92 -18.42 -0.31
CA ALA A 376 6.71 -19.11 0.71
C ALA A 376 6.81 -20.63 0.47
N ALA A 377 5.81 -21.23 -0.20
CA ALA A 377 5.85 -22.64 -0.56
C ALA A 377 7.00 -22.97 -1.54
N HIS A 378 7.41 -22.05 -2.41
CA HIS A 378 8.58 -22.25 -3.28
C HIS A 378 9.91 -22.27 -2.54
N PHE A 379 9.95 -21.76 -1.31
CA PHE A 379 11.13 -21.72 -0.45
C PHE A 379 11.09 -22.79 0.64
N ASP A 380 10.18 -23.77 0.54
CA ASP A 380 9.92 -24.79 1.56
C ASP A 380 9.66 -24.18 2.96
N LEU A 381 9.06 -22.99 3.00
CA LEU A 381 8.81 -22.26 4.23
C LEU A 381 7.37 -22.46 4.71
N ALA A 382 7.23 -23.05 5.89
CA ALA A 382 5.94 -23.14 6.58
C ALA A 382 5.52 -21.77 7.14
N MET A 383 4.28 -21.37 6.89
CA MET A 383 3.66 -20.16 7.43
C MET A 383 2.35 -20.46 8.19
N PRO A 384 2.40 -21.22 9.30
CA PRO A 384 1.20 -21.63 10.04
C PRO A 384 0.35 -20.46 10.54
N GLN A 385 0.95 -19.37 11.00
CA GLN A 385 0.21 -18.20 11.47
C GLN A 385 -0.48 -17.47 10.31
N ALA A 386 0.21 -17.25 9.20
CA ALA A 386 -0.41 -16.69 8.00
C ALA A 386 -1.59 -17.54 7.50
N ARG A 387 -1.40 -18.87 7.42
CA ARG A 387 -2.46 -19.81 7.02
C ARG A 387 -3.66 -19.79 7.98
N SER A 388 -3.42 -19.69 9.28
CA SER A 388 -4.50 -19.56 10.27
C SER A 388 -5.33 -18.28 10.08
N LEU A 389 -4.68 -17.16 9.77
CA LEU A 389 -5.36 -15.88 9.50
C LEU A 389 -6.18 -15.95 8.20
N LEU A 390 -5.63 -16.55 7.13
CA LEU A 390 -6.34 -16.76 5.88
C LEU A 390 -7.58 -17.65 6.08
N ALA A 391 -7.44 -18.76 6.80
CA ALA A 391 -8.55 -19.66 7.09
C ALA A 391 -9.67 -18.96 7.89
N SER A 392 -9.34 -18.07 8.83
CA SER A 392 -10.33 -17.30 9.58
C SER A 392 -11.16 -16.39 8.65
N TYR A 393 -10.48 -15.68 7.73
CA TYR A 393 -11.13 -14.86 6.70
C TYR A 393 -12.01 -15.70 5.78
N GLU A 394 -11.46 -16.77 5.19
CA GLU A 394 -12.17 -17.59 4.20
C GLU A 394 -13.42 -18.23 4.79
N ASN A 395 -13.35 -18.74 6.02
CA ASN A 395 -14.51 -19.28 6.73
C ASN A 395 -15.57 -18.21 7.04
N ALA A 396 -15.17 -16.99 7.41
CA ALA A 396 -16.12 -15.92 7.68
C ALA A 396 -16.82 -15.43 6.41
N VAL A 397 -16.07 -15.25 5.31
CA VAL A 397 -16.61 -14.79 4.04
C VAL A 397 -17.46 -15.88 3.38
N SER A 398 -17.08 -17.15 3.44
CA SER A 398 -17.91 -18.26 2.93
C SER A 398 -19.28 -18.27 3.62
N ARG A 399 -19.31 -18.18 4.95
CA ARG A 399 -20.58 -18.09 5.70
C ARG A 399 -21.42 -16.88 5.30
N PHE A 400 -20.78 -15.74 5.06
CA PHE A 400 -21.48 -14.55 4.58
C PHE A 400 -22.11 -14.76 3.19
N ILE A 401 -21.36 -15.35 2.24
CA ILE A 401 -21.85 -15.68 0.90
C ILE A 401 -23.05 -16.64 0.99
N ASP A 402 -22.96 -17.67 1.83
CA ASP A 402 -24.04 -18.64 2.04
C ASP A 402 -25.30 -17.97 2.58
N CYS A 403 -25.17 -17.02 3.51
CA CYS A 403 -26.29 -16.27 4.06
C CYS A 403 -26.93 -15.29 3.06
N GLN A 404 -26.15 -14.62 2.23
CA GLN A 404 -26.64 -13.58 1.30
C GLN A 404 -27.07 -14.14 -0.06
N GLY A 405 -26.59 -15.33 -0.41
CA GLY A 405 -26.75 -15.95 -1.72
C GLY A 405 -25.62 -15.57 -2.68
N ALA A 406 -25.04 -16.58 -3.33
CA ALA A 406 -23.90 -16.42 -4.24
C ALA A 406 -24.15 -15.41 -5.39
N SER A 407 -25.36 -15.38 -5.94
CA SER A 407 -25.72 -14.45 -7.03
C SER A 407 -25.78 -12.98 -6.60
N GLN A 408 -25.76 -12.70 -5.30
CA GLN A 408 -25.78 -11.36 -4.72
C GLN A 408 -24.38 -10.87 -4.33
N CYS A 409 -23.33 -11.67 -4.53
CA CYS A 409 -21.97 -11.38 -4.08
C CYS A 409 -21.06 -11.02 -5.26
N HIS A 410 -20.30 -9.94 -5.13
CA HIS A 410 -19.32 -9.55 -6.13
C HIS A 410 -18.21 -10.62 -6.23
N PRO A 411 -17.67 -10.95 -7.42
CA PRO A 411 -16.65 -11.97 -7.61
C PRO A 411 -15.39 -11.81 -6.74
N SER A 412 -15.11 -10.60 -6.27
CA SER A 412 -13.98 -10.33 -5.36
C SER A 412 -14.12 -10.95 -3.96
N LEU A 413 -15.31 -11.42 -3.56
CA LEU A 413 -15.51 -12.09 -2.27
C LEU A 413 -14.97 -13.52 -2.26
N TYR A 414 -14.80 -14.14 -3.43
CA TYR A 414 -14.35 -15.52 -3.52
C TYR A 414 -12.83 -15.65 -3.32
N PRO A 415 -12.36 -16.81 -2.82
CA PRO A 415 -10.93 -17.08 -2.70
C PRO A 415 -10.20 -16.95 -4.04
N ILE A 416 -8.98 -16.43 -4.00
CA ILE A 416 -8.13 -16.28 -5.19
C ILE A 416 -7.10 -17.40 -5.27
N ASP A 417 -6.87 -17.94 -6.46
CA ASP A 417 -5.70 -18.79 -6.69
C ASP A 417 -4.46 -17.91 -6.87
N SER A 418 -3.66 -17.81 -5.82
CA SER A 418 -2.43 -17.00 -5.83
C SER A 418 -1.21 -17.74 -6.41
N ARG A 419 -1.32 -19.04 -6.72
CA ARG A 419 -0.18 -19.85 -7.20
C ARG A 419 0.40 -19.32 -8.51
N PRO A 420 -0.39 -18.96 -9.54
CA PRO A 420 0.19 -18.46 -10.80
C PRO A 420 1.03 -17.17 -10.61
N ALA A 421 0.61 -16.29 -9.69
CA ALA A 421 1.36 -15.08 -9.38
C ALA A 421 2.61 -15.40 -8.56
N ALA A 422 2.52 -16.33 -7.59
CA ALA A 422 3.68 -16.83 -6.84
C ALA A 422 4.72 -17.51 -7.75
N ASP A 423 4.28 -18.36 -8.69
CA ASP A 423 5.13 -19.03 -9.69
C ASP A 423 5.85 -18.00 -10.57
N ALA A 424 5.17 -16.92 -10.95
CA ALA A 424 5.74 -15.85 -11.76
C ALA A 424 6.80 -15.05 -10.98
N ILE A 425 6.52 -14.72 -9.72
CA ILE A 425 7.48 -14.07 -8.81
C ILE A 425 8.71 -14.96 -8.62
N TYR A 426 8.50 -16.23 -8.30
CA TYR A 426 9.60 -17.16 -8.01
C TYR A 426 10.48 -17.39 -9.23
N ARG A 427 9.90 -17.62 -10.42
CA ARG A 427 10.68 -17.75 -11.66
C ARG A 427 11.49 -16.49 -11.97
N GLN A 428 10.88 -15.32 -11.79
CA GLN A 428 11.58 -14.05 -11.99
C GLN A 428 12.72 -13.86 -10.99
N TRP A 429 12.54 -14.27 -9.73
CA TRP A 429 13.56 -14.25 -8.69
C TRP A 429 14.72 -15.20 -9.00
N CYS A 430 14.44 -16.42 -9.45
CA CYS A 430 15.47 -17.37 -9.90
C CYS A 430 16.28 -16.86 -11.09
N SER A 431 15.71 -15.99 -11.94
CA SER A 431 16.45 -15.38 -13.05
C SER A 431 17.37 -14.21 -12.64
N THR A 432 17.26 -13.75 -11.39
CA THR A 432 18.03 -12.60 -10.86
C THR A 432 19.11 -13.00 -9.87
N CYS A 433 19.00 -14.20 -9.29
CA CYS A 433 20.01 -14.83 -8.45
C CYS A 433 20.95 -15.65 -9.34
#